data_AF-A0A959HQA2-F1
#
_entry.id   AF-A0A959HQA2-F1
#
_cell.length_a   1.000
_cell.length_b   1.000
_cell.length_c   1.000
_cell.angle_alpha   90.00
_cell.angle_beta   90.00
_cell.angle_gamma   90.00
#
_symmetry.space_group_name_H-M   'P 1'
#
loop_
_entity.id
_entity.type
_entity.pdbx_description
1 polymer ?
#
loop_
_entity_poly.entity_id
_entity_poly.type
_entity_poly.pdbx_seq_one_letter_code
_entity_poly.pdbx_strand_id
1 'polypeptide(L)'
;MKKIVGLFMVLALIFACNSKQKDDAKDVGEAVQDLTEQMASDVKQQWNDIKSSLESYQGKIDDRIKEIDDQLADASGDAKTTLEKKKRDLVSWKNKIQDKLKMQQDDAAKHWDVFKRETKEYFAELDKALRDDS
;
A
#
# COMPACT_ATOMS: atom_id res chain seq x y z
N MET A 1 -37.24 -27.57 -12.47
CA MET A 1 -37.92 -26.26 -12.37
C MET A 1 -37.30 -25.46 -11.23
N LYS A 2 -36.82 -24.25 -11.54
CA LYS A 2 -36.78 -23.04 -10.66
C LYS A 2 -35.89 -23.13 -9.39
N LYS A 3 -35.02 -22.19 -9.03
CA LYS A 3 -34.58 -20.89 -9.57
C LYS A 3 -33.29 -20.54 -8.80
N ILE A 4 -32.39 -19.85 -9.49
CA ILE A 4 -31.27 -19.09 -8.96
C ILE A 4 -31.77 -18.11 -7.87
N VAL A 5 -31.12 -18.11 -6.72
CA VAL A 5 -31.16 -17.05 -5.69
C VAL A 5 -29.66 -16.70 -5.52
N GLY A 6 -29.06 -15.72 -6.20
CA GLY A 6 -29.53 -14.36 -6.45
C GLY A 6 -29.41 -13.59 -5.13
N LEU A 7 -28.20 -13.19 -4.71
CA LEU A 7 -27.64 -11.85 -4.92
C LEU A 7 -28.53 -10.75 -4.32
N PHE A 8 -27.91 -9.84 -3.57
CA PHE A 8 -28.43 -8.62 -2.91
C PHE A 8 -28.76 -8.71 -1.42
N MET A 9 -27.74 -8.56 -0.57
CA MET A 9 -27.91 -8.01 0.79
C MET A 9 -26.71 -7.17 1.25
N VAL A 10 -26.18 -6.31 0.37
CA VAL A 10 -25.22 -5.26 0.76
C VAL A 10 -25.52 -4.01 -0.05
N LEU A 11 -26.64 -3.33 0.24
CA LEU A 11 -26.87 -1.92 -0.14
C LEU A 11 -28.15 -1.39 0.53
N ALA A 12 -28.09 -1.07 1.83
CA ALA A 12 -29.19 -0.36 2.52
C ALA A 12 -28.73 0.38 3.79
N LEU A 13 -27.64 1.16 3.71
CA LEU A 13 -27.26 2.12 4.76
C LEU A 13 -26.91 3.50 4.21
N ILE A 14 -27.57 3.93 3.13
CA ILE A 14 -27.55 5.33 2.71
C ILE A 14 -28.99 5.74 2.40
N PHE A 15 -29.45 6.80 3.07
CA PHE A 15 -30.77 7.44 3.04
C PHE A 15 -31.90 6.82 3.86
N ALA A 16 -31.83 7.01 5.18
CA ALA A 16 -32.94 7.62 5.95
C ALA A 16 -32.53 7.83 7.42
N CYS A 17 -32.10 9.05 7.77
CA CYS A 17 -32.38 9.62 9.09
C CYS A 17 -32.13 11.13 9.07
N ASN A 18 -33.10 11.85 8.50
CA ASN A 18 -33.39 13.21 8.90
C ASN A 18 -34.84 13.23 9.39
N SER A 19 -35.02 12.83 10.66
CA SER A 19 -36.10 13.26 11.55
C SER A 19 -36.02 12.45 12.85
N LYS A 20 -35.62 13.15 13.91
CA LYS A 20 -35.91 12.85 15.33
C LYS A 20 -35.65 11.40 15.79
N GLN A 21 -34.44 11.14 16.25
CA GLN A 21 -34.26 10.24 17.39
C GLN A 21 -33.17 10.84 18.29
N LYS A 22 -33.64 11.45 19.39
CA LYS A 22 -32.81 11.77 20.54
C LYS A 22 -32.44 10.45 21.22
N ASP A 23 -31.20 10.43 21.72
CA ASP A 23 -30.73 9.58 22.83
C ASP A 23 -30.00 8.24 22.56
N ASP A 24 -29.28 8.08 21.44
CA ASP A 24 -28.24 7.01 21.31
C ASP A 24 -26.87 7.53 20.81
N ALA A 25 -26.59 8.82 20.99
CA ALA A 25 -25.31 9.43 20.59
C ALA A 25 -24.23 9.43 21.70
N LYS A 26 -24.52 8.86 22.88
CA LYS A 26 -23.58 8.86 24.01
C LYS A 26 -22.80 7.55 24.21
N ASP A 27 -23.25 6.42 23.66
CA ASP A 27 -22.57 5.13 23.86
C ASP A 27 -21.60 4.72 22.73
N VAL A 28 -21.63 5.42 21.59
CA VAL A 28 -20.68 5.19 20.50
C VAL A 28 -19.35 5.92 20.74
N GLY A 29 -19.37 7.04 21.47
CA GLY A 29 -18.18 7.86 21.71
C GLY A 29 -17.11 7.15 22.55
N GLU A 30 -17.51 6.50 23.64
CA GLU A 30 -16.57 5.79 24.53
C GLU A 30 -16.11 4.44 23.95
N ALA A 31 -17.02 3.70 23.29
CA ALA A 31 -16.65 2.46 22.60
C ALA A 31 -15.72 2.71 21.40
N VAL A 32 -15.86 3.83 20.68
CA VAL A 32 -14.95 4.22 19.59
C VAL A 32 -13.60 4.70 20.14
N GLN A 33 -13.56 5.37 21.29
CA GLN A 33 -12.31 5.88 21.85
C GLN A 33 -11.41 4.74 22.37
N ASP A 34 -12.00 3.73 23.01
CA ASP A 34 -11.28 2.53 23.48
C ASP A 34 -10.92 1.56 22.34
N LEU A 35 -11.76 1.47 21.29
CA LEU A 35 -11.37 0.81 20.03
C LEU A 35 -10.21 1.52 19.35
N THR A 36 -10.14 2.86 19.45
CA THR A 36 -9.10 3.66 18.79
C THR A 36 -7.74 3.38 19.39
N GLU A 37 -7.61 3.18 20.70
CA GLU A 37 -6.31 2.89 21.31
C GLU A 37 -5.77 1.50 20.95
N GLN A 38 -6.63 0.47 20.97
CA GLN A 38 -6.23 -0.90 20.58
C GLN A 38 -5.98 -1.02 19.07
N MET A 39 -6.86 -0.45 18.24
CA MET A 39 -6.64 -0.39 16.79
C MET A 39 -5.40 0.45 16.45
N ALA A 40 -5.13 1.54 17.17
CA ALA A 40 -3.93 2.35 16.95
C ALA A 40 -2.65 1.56 17.25
N SER A 41 -2.64 0.72 18.29
CA SER A 41 -1.50 -0.15 18.60
C SER A 41 -1.26 -1.19 17.50
N ASP A 42 -2.31 -1.87 17.04
CA ASP A 42 -2.21 -2.88 15.98
C ASP A 42 -1.79 -2.26 14.64
N VAL A 43 -2.40 -1.13 14.26
CA VAL A 43 -2.00 -0.38 13.06
C VAL A 43 -0.57 0.12 13.19
N LYS A 44 -0.14 0.59 14.36
CA LYS A 44 1.24 1.03 14.59
C LYS A 44 2.23 -0.11 14.41
N GLN A 45 1.95 -1.27 14.97
CA GLN A 45 2.81 -2.43 14.83
C GLN A 45 2.89 -2.86 13.37
N GLN A 46 1.76 -3.03 12.69
CA GLN A 46 1.75 -3.42 11.29
C GLN A 46 2.36 -2.34 10.38
N TRP A 47 2.23 -1.06 10.72
CA TRP A 47 2.90 0.03 10.03
C TRP A 47 4.41 -0.09 10.15
N ASN A 48 4.94 -0.41 11.34
CA ASN A 48 6.38 -0.62 11.52
C ASN A 48 6.88 -1.81 10.68
N ASP A 49 6.11 -2.89 10.58
CA ASP A 49 6.45 -4.05 9.74
C ASP A 49 6.47 -3.68 8.25
N ILE A 50 5.47 -2.93 7.79
CA ILE A 50 5.41 -2.44 6.41
C ILE A 50 6.54 -1.45 6.13
N LYS A 51 6.81 -0.54 7.08
CA LYS A 51 7.92 0.43 7.00
C LYS A 51 9.26 -0.30 6.85
N SER A 52 9.52 -1.29 7.68
CA SER A 52 10.75 -2.09 7.60
C SER A 52 10.86 -2.82 6.25
N SER A 53 9.73 -3.34 5.74
CA SER A 53 9.69 -3.96 4.41
C SER A 53 9.98 -2.96 3.29
N LEU A 54 9.37 -1.76 3.35
CA LEU A 54 9.60 -0.66 2.40
C LEU A 54 11.06 -0.22 2.40
N GLU A 55 11.68 -0.06 3.57
CA GLU A 55 13.10 0.28 3.72
C GLU A 55 14.01 -0.82 3.14
N SER A 56 13.68 -2.09 3.37
CA SER A 56 14.41 -3.23 2.78
C SER A 56 14.34 -3.25 1.25
N TYR A 57 13.15 -3.03 0.68
CA TYR A 57 12.99 -2.92 -0.77
C TYR A 57 13.71 -1.70 -1.35
N GLN A 58 13.71 -0.57 -0.64
CA GLN A 58 14.48 0.60 -1.05
C GLN A 58 15.98 0.28 -1.16
N GLY A 59 16.53 -0.46 -0.18
CA GLY A 59 17.92 -0.93 -0.24
C GLY A 59 18.20 -1.81 -1.45
N LYS A 60 17.35 -2.81 -1.71
CA LYS A 60 17.49 -3.69 -2.89
C LYS A 60 17.43 -2.94 -4.22
N ILE A 61 16.56 -1.92 -4.31
CA ILE A 61 16.48 -1.06 -5.50
C ILE A 61 17.78 -0.28 -5.67
N ASP A 62 18.33 0.28 -4.59
CA ASP A 62 19.58 1.04 -4.64
C ASP A 62 20.76 0.17 -5.08
N ASP A 63 20.85 -1.06 -4.59
CA ASP A 63 21.84 -2.04 -5.03
C ASP A 63 21.68 -2.36 -6.53
N ARG A 64 20.45 -2.58 -7.00
CA ARG A 64 20.20 -2.88 -8.42
C ARG A 64 20.49 -1.70 -9.34
N ILE A 65 20.18 -0.47 -8.91
CA ILE A 65 20.53 0.73 -9.66
C ILE A 65 22.05 0.85 -9.80
N LYS A 66 22.80 0.54 -8.74
CA LYS A 66 24.26 0.55 -8.78
C LYS A 66 24.81 -0.50 -9.75
N GLU A 67 24.29 -1.73 -9.72
CA GLU A 67 24.66 -2.77 -10.70
C GLU A 67 24.39 -2.33 -12.14
N ILE A 68 23.24 -1.70 -12.40
CA ILE A 68 22.92 -1.17 -13.73
C ILE A 68 23.87 -0.05 -14.13
N ASP A 69 24.27 0.82 -13.21
CA ASP A 69 25.24 1.88 -13.47
C ASP A 69 26.62 1.31 -13.85
N ASP A 70 27.05 0.25 -13.19
CA ASP A 70 28.27 -0.47 -13.54
C ASP A 70 28.14 -1.12 -14.94
N GLN A 71 27.00 -1.76 -15.25
CA GLN A 71 26.74 -2.33 -16.58
C GLN A 71 26.65 -1.29 -17.69
N LEU A 72 26.14 -0.09 -17.39
CA LEU A 72 26.03 1.01 -18.35
C LEU A 72 27.38 1.57 -18.79
N ALA A 73 28.43 1.41 -17.99
CA ALA A 73 29.78 1.86 -18.33
C ALA A 73 30.30 1.17 -19.60
N ASP A 74 29.98 -0.10 -19.77
CA ASP A 74 30.45 -0.94 -20.89
C ASP A 74 29.38 -1.17 -21.96
N ALA A 75 28.11 -0.83 -21.69
CA ALA A 75 27.01 -1.05 -22.61
C ALA A 75 26.96 -0.04 -23.76
N SER A 76 26.55 -0.50 -24.94
CA SER A 76 26.31 0.32 -26.12
C SER A 76 25.05 -0.14 -26.87
N GLY A 77 24.57 0.70 -27.80
CA GLY A 77 23.40 0.40 -28.63
C GLY A 77 22.15 0.06 -27.82
N ASP A 78 21.43 -0.98 -28.24
CA ASP A 78 20.16 -1.40 -27.65
C ASP A 78 20.28 -1.88 -26.20
N ALA A 79 21.44 -2.44 -25.83
CA ALA A 79 21.71 -2.86 -24.45
C ALA A 79 21.74 -1.65 -23.51
N LYS A 80 22.40 -0.56 -23.93
CA LYS A 80 22.43 0.70 -23.15
C LYS A 80 21.03 1.27 -22.97
N THR A 81 20.25 1.37 -24.05
CA THR A 81 18.86 1.86 -24.00
C THR A 81 17.99 1.04 -23.05
N THR A 82 18.17 -0.29 -23.05
CA THR A 82 17.43 -1.21 -22.17
C THR A 82 17.80 -0.99 -20.72
N LEU A 83 19.09 -0.89 -20.40
CA LEU A 83 19.59 -0.64 -19.05
C LEU A 83 19.14 0.73 -18.52
N GLU A 84 19.20 1.78 -19.34
CA GLU A 84 18.70 3.10 -18.96
C GLU A 84 17.19 3.09 -18.66
N LYS A 85 16.41 2.32 -19.43
CA LYS A 85 14.98 2.15 -19.16
C LYS A 85 14.76 1.44 -17.82
N LYS A 86 15.46 0.34 -17.56
CA LYS A 86 15.38 -0.38 -16.29
C LYS A 86 15.75 0.51 -15.11
N LYS A 87 16.83 1.29 -15.23
CA LYS A 87 17.23 2.27 -14.20
C LYS A 87 16.11 3.28 -13.93
N ARG A 88 15.50 3.86 -14.97
CA ARG A 88 14.38 4.80 -14.80
C ARG A 88 13.19 4.17 -14.10
N ASP A 89 12.84 2.94 -14.47
CA ASP A 89 11.75 2.22 -13.84
C ASP A 89 12.05 2.02 -12.35
N LEU A 90 13.24 1.54 -11.99
CA LEU A 90 13.68 1.37 -10.59
C LEU A 90 13.69 2.68 -9.78
N VAL A 91 14.12 3.79 -10.37
CA VAL A 91 14.05 5.12 -9.73
C VAL A 91 12.59 5.51 -9.48
N SER A 92 11.69 5.24 -10.42
CA SER A 92 10.25 5.46 -10.24
C SER A 92 9.69 4.61 -9.10
N TRP A 93 10.10 3.34 -9.00
CA TRP A 93 9.77 2.48 -7.87
C TRP A 93 10.26 3.10 -6.55
N LYS A 94 11.54 3.47 -6.45
CA LYS A 94 12.12 4.10 -5.26
C LYS A 94 11.31 5.31 -4.77
N ASN A 95 10.94 6.21 -5.68
CA ASN A 95 10.17 7.40 -5.34
C ASN A 95 8.79 7.04 -4.75
N LYS A 96 8.10 6.05 -5.33
CA LYS A 96 6.82 5.55 -4.78
C LYS A 96 6.98 4.95 -3.38
N ILE A 97 8.08 4.25 -3.08
CA ILE A 97 8.37 3.77 -1.72
C ILE A 97 8.54 4.96 -0.77
N GLN A 98 9.30 5.98 -1.17
CA GLN A 98 9.50 7.17 -0.35
C GLN A 98 8.18 7.91 -0.08
N ASP A 99 7.28 7.96 -1.05
CA ASP A 99 5.95 8.55 -0.86
C ASP A 99 5.09 7.73 0.11
N LYS A 100 5.14 6.39 0.02
CA LYS A 100 4.48 5.51 1.00
C LYS A 100 5.08 5.66 2.39
N LEU A 101 6.40 5.82 2.53
CA LEU A 101 7.08 6.04 3.82
C LEU A 101 6.73 7.39 4.48
N LYS A 102 6.37 8.40 3.69
CA LYS A 102 5.95 9.72 4.19
C LYS A 102 4.50 9.74 4.69
N MET A 103 3.71 8.71 4.41
CA MET A 103 2.33 8.62 4.87
C MET A 103 2.29 8.60 6.41
N GLN A 104 1.47 9.46 7.01
CA GLN A 104 1.39 9.58 8.46
C GLN A 104 0.60 8.41 9.05
N GLN A 105 0.91 8.03 10.28
CA GLN A 105 0.27 6.90 10.96
C GLN A 105 -1.25 7.10 11.10
N ASP A 106 -1.71 8.33 11.33
CA ASP A 106 -3.13 8.66 11.46
C ASP A 106 -3.89 8.55 10.13
N ASP A 107 -3.22 8.88 9.03
CA ASP A 107 -3.76 8.69 7.67
C ASP A 107 -3.75 7.21 7.29
N ALA A 108 -2.73 6.47 7.72
CA ALA A 108 -2.66 5.03 7.57
C ALA A 108 -3.77 4.33 8.35
N ALA A 109 -4.11 4.76 9.56
CA ALA A 109 -5.20 4.18 10.33
C ALA A 109 -6.56 4.33 9.62
N LYS A 110 -6.85 5.50 9.03
CA LYS A 110 -8.11 5.77 8.32
C LYS A 110 -8.26 4.97 7.02
N HIS A 111 -7.14 4.65 6.37
CA HIS A 111 -7.12 3.99 5.06
C HIS A 111 -6.34 2.67 5.05
N TRP A 112 -6.26 2.01 6.21
CA TRP A 112 -5.32 0.92 6.46
C TRP A 112 -5.44 -0.26 5.48
N ASP A 113 -6.67 -0.69 5.22
CA ASP A 113 -6.91 -1.82 4.32
C ASP A 113 -6.60 -1.50 2.86
N VAL A 114 -6.85 -0.26 2.44
CA VAL A 114 -6.49 0.22 1.10
C VAL A 114 -4.97 0.29 0.97
N PHE A 115 -4.31 0.89 1.96
CA PHE A 115 -2.86 1.02 2.01
C PHE A 115 -2.14 -0.35 1.96
N LYS A 116 -2.58 -1.33 2.76
CA LYS A 116 -2.03 -2.69 2.75
C LYS A 116 -2.16 -3.35 1.38
N ARG A 117 -3.35 -3.25 0.77
CA ARG A 117 -3.60 -3.85 -0.55
C ARG A 117 -2.69 -3.24 -1.61
N GLU A 118 -2.64 -1.91 -1.70
CA GLU A 118 -1.79 -1.22 -2.66
C GLU A 118 -0.31 -1.50 -2.44
N THR A 119 0.14 -1.60 -1.19
CA THR A 119 1.53 -1.91 -0.87
C THR A 119 1.88 -3.36 -1.23
N LYS A 120 0.95 -4.30 -1.03
CA LYS A 120 1.14 -5.70 -1.42
C LYS A 120 1.21 -5.88 -2.93
N GLU A 121 0.31 -5.25 -3.68
CA GLU A 121 0.33 -5.25 -5.15
C GLU A 121 1.63 -4.64 -5.66
N TYR A 122 2.02 -3.50 -5.08
CA TYR A 122 3.28 -2.83 -5.38
C TYR A 122 4.51 -3.73 -5.12
N PHE A 123 4.57 -4.43 -3.99
CA PHE A 123 5.67 -5.37 -3.72
C PHE A 123 5.69 -6.57 -4.67
N ALA A 124 4.53 -7.07 -5.09
CA ALA A 124 4.47 -8.17 -6.06
C ALA A 124 5.04 -7.74 -7.43
N GLU A 125 4.71 -6.53 -7.89
CA GLU A 125 5.25 -5.97 -9.12
C GLU A 125 6.76 -5.69 -9.01
N LEU A 126 7.20 -5.15 -7.86
CA LEU A 126 8.62 -4.90 -7.61
C LEU A 126 9.44 -6.18 -7.53
N ASP A 127 8.94 -7.22 -6.85
CA ASP A 127 9.63 -8.51 -6.75
C ASP A 127 9.79 -9.16 -8.13
N LYS A 128 8.78 -9.05 -8.99
CA LYS A 128 8.88 -9.48 -10.37
C LYS A 128 9.93 -8.69 -11.15
N ALA A 129 9.92 -7.37 -11.04
CA ALA A 129 10.90 -6.51 -11.71
C ALA A 129 12.34 -6.77 -11.26
N LEU A 130 12.53 -7.12 -9.99
CA LEU A 130 13.85 -7.49 -9.45
C LEU A 130 14.27 -8.92 -9.82
N ARG A 131 13.32 -9.83 -10.10
CA ARG A 131 13.57 -11.24 -10.45
C ARG A 131 13.71 -11.52 -11.94
N ASP A 132 13.01 -10.82 -12.82
CA ASP A 132 13.06 -11.02 -14.28
C ASP A 132 14.44 -10.64 -14.90
N ASP A 133 15.44 -10.43 -14.05
CA ASP A 133 16.79 -9.93 -14.32
C ASP A 133 17.90 -10.93 -13.90
N SER A 134 17.52 -12.09 -13.35
CA SER A 134 18.40 -13.26 -13.04
C SER A 134 18.11 -14.43 -13.97
#